data_AF-A0AAJ1BBH8-F1
#
_entry.id   AF-A0AAJ1BBH8-F1
#
_cell.length_a   1.000
_cell.length_b   1.000
_cell.length_c   1.000
_cell.angle_alpha   90.00
_cell.angle_beta   90.00
_cell.angle_gamma   90.00
#
_symmetry.space_group_name_H-M   'P 1'
#
loop_
_entity.id
_entity.type
_entity.pdbx_description
1 polymer ?
#
loop_
_entity_poly.entity_id
_entity_poly.type
_entity_poly.pdbx_seq_one_letter_code
_entity_poly.pdbx_strand_id
1 'polypeptide(L)' 'MDNMEPNKWIAHQIEAAIQEERTSSHAVAKAAGIAWTTFQRRLIPVGNFDWDELMRIATALNRPPAYFTPPQFQHTKEAA' A
#
# COMPACT_ATOMS: atom_id res chain seq x y z
N MET A 1 -11.10 -11.93 13.25
CA MET A 1 -10.27 -11.18 12.30
C MET A 1 -9.36 -10.32 13.13
N ASP A 2 -8.03 -10.41 12.97
CA ASP A 2 -7.12 -9.53 13.68
C ASP A 2 -7.52 -8.07 13.39
N ASN A 3 -7.77 -7.29 14.44
CA ASN A 3 -7.93 -5.83 14.36
C ASN A 3 -6.57 -5.23 13.97
N MET A 4 -6.14 -5.46 12.73
CA MET A 4 -4.92 -4.88 12.22
C MET A 4 -5.19 -3.42 11.89
N GLU A 5 -4.42 -2.52 12.53
CA GLU A 5 -4.43 -1.09 12.25
C GLU A 5 -4.32 -0.84 10.73
N PRO A 6 -5.13 0.07 10.14
CA PRO A 6 -5.17 0.30 8.69
C PRO A 6 -3.79 0.51 8.06
N ASN A 7 -2.90 1.24 8.73
CA ASN A 7 -1.56 1.53 8.24
C ASN A 7 -0.68 0.28 8.17
N LYS A 8 -0.81 -0.62 9.16
CA LYS A 8 -0.12 -1.91 9.17
C LYS A 8 -0.66 -2.82 8.05
N TRP A 9 -1.96 -2.77 7.79
CA TRP A 9 -2.56 -3.48 6.67
C TRP A 9 -2.04 -2.99 5.32
N ILE A 10 -1.99 -1.67 5.11
CA ILE A 10 -1.47 -1.05 3.90
C ILE A 10 0.00 -1.44 3.67
N ALA A 11 0.84 -1.29 4.69
CA ALA A 11 2.26 -1.65 4.60
C ALA A 11 2.44 -3.12 4.20
N HIS A 12 1.67 -4.02 4.82
CA HIS A 12 1.69 -5.43 4.47
C HIS A 12 1.26 -5.71 3.02
N GLN A 13 0.21 -5.04 2.53
CA GLN A 13 -0.22 -5.19 1.13
C GLN A 13 0.82 -4.68 0.14
N ILE A 14 1.52 -3.59 0.47
CA ILE A 14 2.61 -3.06 -0.37
C ILE A 14 3.76 -4.07 -0.41
N GLU A 15 4.16 -4.64 0.72
CA GLU A 15 5.21 -5.67 0.78
C GLU A 15 4.83 -6.93 -0.01
N ALA A 16 3.60 -7.41 0.15
CA ALA A 16 3.10 -8.57 -0.59
C ALA A 16 3.12 -8.31 -2.10
N ALA A 17 2.60 -7.16 -2.55
CA ALA A 17 2.61 -6.80 -3.97
C ALA A 17 4.02 -6.66 -4.55
N ILE A 18 4.98 -6.12 -3.78
CA ILE A 18 6.40 -6.06 -4.19
C ILE A 18 6.97 -7.47 -4.43
N GLN A 19 6.67 -8.42 -3.53
CA GLN A 19 7.12 -9.80 -3.65
C GLN A 19 6.47 -10.51 -4.84
N GLU A 20 5.16 -10.32 -5.05
CA GLU A 20 4.41 -10.90 -6.18
C GLU A 20 4.93 -10.42 -7.54
N GLU A 21 5.18 -9.12 -7.69
CA GLU A 21 5.73 -8.52 -8.91
C GLU A 21 7.24 -8.80 -9.09
N ARG A 22 7.87 -9.52 -8.14
CA ARG A 22 9.31 -9.84 -8.12
C ARG A 22 10.19 -8.61 -8.31
N THR A 23 9.77 -7.49 -7.73
CA THR A 23 10.49 -6.21 -7.76
C THR A 23 11.11 -5.92 -6.39
N SER A 24 11.71 -4.73 -6.22
CA SER A 24 12.27 -4.29 -4.94
C SER A 24 11.55 -3.05 -4.42
N SER A 25 11.48 -2.91 -3.10
CA SER A 25 10.94 -1.71 -2.44
C SER A 25 11.63 -0.43 -2.91
N HIS A 26 12.93 -0.48 -3.19
CA HIS A 26 13.68 0.67 -3.72
C HIS A 26 13.24 1.05 -5.13
N ALA A 27 13.02 0.06 -6.01
CA ALA A 27 12.50 0.31 -7.35
C ALA A 27 11.09 0.91 -7.33
N VAL A 28 10.21 0.41 -6.44
CA VAL A 28 8.85 0.94 -6.26
C VAL A 28 8.89 2.36 -5.71
N ALA A 29 9.71 2.64 -4.69
CA ALA A 29 9.88 4.00 -4.16
C ALA A 29 10.31 4.99 -5.26
N LYS A 30 11.29 4.60 -6.07
CA LYS A 30 11.76 5.40 -7.21
C LYS A 30 10.63 5.62 -8.24
N ALA A 31 9.91 4.58 -8.62
CA ALA A 31 8.83 4.66 -9.60
C ALA A 31 7.64 5.50 -9.10
N ALA A 32 7.33 5.41 -7.81
CA ALA A 32 6.28 6.20 -7.16
C ALA A 32 6.71 7.66 -6.89
N GLY A 33 7.98 8.03 -7.12
CA GLY A 33 8.49 9.36 -6.80
C GLY A 33 8.53 9.65 -5.30
N ILE A 34 8.79 8.63 -4.48
CA ILE A 34 8.91 8.73 -3.02
C ILE A 34 10.38 8.54 -2.66
N ALA A 35 10.94 9.45 -1.86
CA ALA A 35 12.32 9.29 -1.39
C ALA A 35 12.49 7.96 -0.63
N TRP A 36 13.57 7.23 -0.92
CA TRP A 36 13.77 5.88 -0.39
C TRP A 36 13.65 5.79 1.13
N THR A 37 14.28 6.71 1.85
CA THR A 37 14.24 6.75 3.32
C THR A 37 12.84 7.02 3.86
N THR A 38 12.05 7.84 3.17
CA THR A 38 10.64 8.11 3.50
C THR A 38 9.78 6.87 3.27
N PHE A 39 9.95 6.21 2.11
CA PHE A 39 9.23 4.98 1.78
C PHE A 39 9.52 3.88 2.81
N GLN A 40 10.80 3.68 3.14
CA GLN A 40 11.23 2.68 4.13
C GLN A 40 10.64 2.96 5.53
N ARG A 41 10.61 4.22 5.97
CA ARG A 41 10.00 4.59 7.26
C ARG A 41 8.50 4.32 7.30
N ARG A 42 7.81 4.43 6.16
CA ARG A 42 6.36 4.21 6.06
C ARG A 42 5.93 2.77 5.93
N LEU A 43 6.83 1.89 5.48
CA LEU A 43 6.61 0.44 5.54
C LEU A 43 6.62 -0.09 7.00
N ILE A 44 7.20 0.65 7.94
CA ILE A 44 7.15 0.30 9.36
C ILE A 44 5.71 0.53 9.88
N PRO A 45 5.16 -0.33 10.76
CA PRO A 45 3.74 -0.27 11.19
C PRO A 45 3.23 1.05 11.81
N VAL A 46 4.11 2.01 12.07
CA VAL A 46 3.79 3.34 12.63
C VAL A 46 3.71 4.44 11.58
N GLY A 47 4.12 4.16 10.34
CA GLY A 47 4.12 5.14 9.26
C GLY A 47 2.88 5.05 8.39
N ASN A 48 2.53 6.17 7.76
CA ASN A 48 1.32 6.30 6.94
C ASN A 48 1.68 6.74 5.54
N PHE A 49 1.05 6.14 4.54
CA PHE A 49 1.02 6.64 3.17
C PHE A 49 -0.22 7.50 2.99
N ASP A 50 -0.08 8.66 2.35
CA ASP A 50 -1.24 9.43 1.92
C ASP A 50 -1.88 8.82 0.65
N TRP A 51 -3.06 9.31 0.29
CA TRP A 51 -3.80 8.76 -0.84
C TRP A 51 -3.05 8.92 -2.18
N ASP A 52 -2.42 10.07 -2.42
CA ASP A 52 -1.69 10.33 -3.66
C ASP A 52 -0.45 9.45 -3.80
N GLU A 53 0.21 9.15 -2.69
CA GLU A 53 1.28 8.16 -2.62
C GLU A 53 0.79 6.76 -2.93
N LEU A 54 -0.36 6.35 -2.35
CA LEU A 54 -0.96 5.06 -2.66
C LEU A 54 -1.33 4.95 -4.14
N MET A 55 -1.81 6.01 -4.80
CA MET A 55 -2.11 6.00 -6.23
C MET A 55 -0.85 5.80 -7.09
N ARG A 56 0.25 6.46 -6.71
CA ARG A 56 1.54 6.33 -7.40
C ARG A 56 2.15 4.95 -7.18
N ILE A 57 2.05 4.41 -5.98
CA ILE A 57 2.49 3.04 -5.65
C ILE A 57 1.66 2.02 -6.43
N ALA A 58 0.34 2.20 -6.51
CA ALA A 58 -0.54 1.34 -7.29
C ALA A 58 -0.17 1.32 -8.77
N THR A 59 0.14 2.49 -9.33
CA THR A 59 0.66 2.61 -10.70
C THR A 59 2.00 1.89 -10.86
N ALA A 60 2.93 2.06 -9.91
CA ALA A 60 4.25 1.44 -9.95
C ALA A 60 4.21 -0.09 -9.83
N LEU A 61 3.22 -0.63 -9.13
CA LEU A 61 3.01 -2.07 -8.92
C LEU A 61 2.01 -2.67 -9.91
N ASN A 62 1.49 -1.90 -10.86
CA ASN A 62 0.46 -2.33 -11.80
C ASN A 62 -0.78 -2.96 -11.11
N ARG A 63 -1.22 -2.35 -9.99
CA ARG A 63 -2.40 -2.77 -9.22
C ARG A 63 -3.46 -1.66 -9.21
N PRO A 64 -4.75 -2.01 -9.10
CA PRO A 64 -5.78 -1.01 -8.91
C PRO A 64 -5.63 -0.34 -7.52
N PRO A 65 -5.92 0.96 -7.39
CA PRO A 65 -6.00 1.68 -6.10
C PRO A 65 -6.73 0.94 -4.97
N ALA A 66 -7.83 0.25 -5.31
CA ALA A 66 -8.65 -0.51 -4.37
C ALA A 66 -7.86 -1.62 -3.65
N TYR A 67 -6.78 -2.12 -4.27
CA TYR A 67 -5.90 -3.13 -3.67
C TYR A 67 -5.26 -2.64 -2.36
N PHE A 68 -4.99 -1.34 -2.24
CA PHE A 68 -4.41 -0.72 -1.05
C PHE A 68 -5.46 -0.05 -0.15
N THR A 69 -6.74 -0.36 -0.35
CA THR A 69 -7.83 0.14 0.49
C THR A 69 -8.16 -0.89 1.58
N PRO A 70 -7.93 -0.59 2.87
CA PRO A 70 -8.21 -1.52 3.96
C PRO A 70 -9.66 -2.03 3.98
N PRO A 71 -9.91 -3.27 4.42
CA PRO A 71 -11.24 -3.89 4.40
C PRO A 71 -12.33 -3.08 5.13
N GLN A 72 -11.97 -2.39 6.22
CA GLN A 72 -12.89 -1.52 6.97
C GLN A 72 -13.42 -0.32 6.17
N PHE A 73 -12.78 0.03 5.06
CA PHE A 73 -13.22 1.08 4.13
C PHE A 73 -13.85 0.51 2.85
N GLN A 74 -13.80 -0.81 2.67
CA GLN A 74 -14.49 -1.49 1.58
C GLN A 74 -15.94 -1.69 2.00
N HIS A 75 -16.80 -0.71 1.67
CA HIS A 75 -18.23 -0.90 1.82
C HIS A 75 -18.71 -1.94 0.80
N THR A 76 -18.92 -3.18 1.25
CA THR A 76 -19.75 -4.14 0.52
C THR A 76 -21.12 -3.49 0.37
N LYS A 77 -21.56 -3.23 -0.87
CA LYS A 77 -22.98 -3.03 -1.15
C LYS A 77 -23.68 -4.35 -0.86
N GLU A 78 -24.04 -4.59 0.40
CA GLU A 78 -25.06 -5.59 0.70
C GLU A 78 -26.41 -5.00 0.30
N ALA A 79 -27.02 -5.72 -0.64
CA ALA A 79 -28.30 -5.58 -1.29
C ALA A 79 -29.33 -4.62 -0.65
N ALA A 80 -29.76 -3.65 -1.47
CA ALA A 80 -31.09 -3.07 -1.39
C ALA A 80 -32.15 -4.09 -1.86
#